data_AF-A0AAJ3TP03-F1
#
_entry.id   AF-A0AAJ3TP03-F1
#
_cell.length_a   1.000
_cell.length_b   1.000
_cell.length_c   1.000
_cell.angle_alpha   90.00
_cell.angle_beta   90.00
_cell.angle_gamma   90.00
#
_symmetry.space_group_name_H-M   'P 1'
#
loop_
_entity.id
_entity.type
_entity.pdbx_description
1 polymer ?
#
loop_
_entity_poly.entity_id
_entity_poly.type
_entity_poly.pdbx_seq_one_letter_code
_entity_poly.pdbx_strand_id
1 'polypeptide(L)' 'MKKEGLEYYYCFIGKEKSEIFTSLDGMFSYYPDNIWICEIRDSWWGQKIFLIFKFDERDILKNIIVEILLP' A
#
# COMPACT_ATOMS: atom_id res chain seq x y z
N MET A 1 11.69 8.34 9.66
CA MET A 1 12.35 8.04 8.37
C MET A 1 11.26 7.81 7.33
N LYS A 2 11.11 8.69 6.33
CA LYS A 2 10.30 8.39 5.14
C LYS A 2 11.03 7.28 4.40
N LYS A 3 10.56 6.03 4.48
CA LYS A 3 11.17 4.93 3.74
C LYS A 3 10.94 5.18 2.24
N GLU A 4 12.04 5.21 1.52
CA GLU A 4 12.18 5.87 0.23
C GLU A 4 11.61 5.01 -0.92
N GLY A 5 10.82 5.64 -1.79
CA GLY A 5 10.42 5.10 -3.09
C GLY A 5 9.27 4.07 -3.08
N LEU A 6 8.60 3.94 -4.23
CA LEU A 6 7.59 2.90 -4.47
C LEU A 6 8.20 1.49 -4.35
N GLU A 7 9.51 1.35 -4.64
CA GLU A 7 10.28 0.12 -4.56
C GLU A 7 10.25 -0.54 -3.18
N TYR A 8 10.26 0.26 -2.11
CA TYR A 8 10.16 -0.25 -0.74
C TYR A 8 8.92 -1.13 -0.53
N TYR A 9 7.79 -0.78 -1.16
CA TYR A 9 6.55 -1.51 -0.99
C TYR A 9 6.56 -2.85 -1.73
N TYR A 10 7.27 -2.96 -2.85
CA TYR A 10 7.39 -4.23 -3.58
C TYR A 10 8.10 -5.34 -2.78
N CYS A 11 8.91 -4.98 -1.76
CA CYS A 11 9.49 -5.96 -0.83
C CYS A 11 8.46 -6.69 0.05
N PHE A 12 7.19 -6.27 0.04
CA PHE A 12 6.11 -6.94 0.77
C PHE A 12 5.42 -8.04 -0.03
N ILE A 13 5.68 -8.17 -1.34
CA ILE A 13 5.07 -9.25 -2.15
C ILE A 13 5.46 -10.60 -1.57
N GLY A 14 4.46 -11.46 -1.36
CA GLY A 14 4.62 -12.78 -0.74
C GLY A 14 4.54 -12.79 0.78
N LYS A 15 4.42 -11.63 1.44
CA LYS A 15 4.26 -11.53 2.89
C LYS A 15 2.80 -11.54 3.32
N GLU A 16 2.57 -11.95 4.55
CA GLU A 16 1.25 -11.97 5.19
C GLU A 16 0.82 -10.56 5.67
N LYS A 17 -0.50 -10.34 5.76
CA LYS A 17 -1.09 -9.09 6.30
C LYS A 17 -0.48 -8.66 7.64
N SER A 18 -0.21 -9.60 8.55
CA SER A 18 0.34 -9.35 9.90
C SER A 18 1.76 -8.73 9.86
N GLU A 19 2.64 -9.26 9.00
CA GLU A 19 4.00 -8.77 8.81
C GLU A 19 4.03 -7.36 8.20
N ILE A 20 3.14 -7.16 7.21
CA ILE A 20 2.99 -5.89 6.50
C ILE A 20 2.44 -4.83 7.45
N PHE A 21 1.42 -5.17 8.25
CA PHE A 21 0.83 -4.30 9.26
C PHE A 21 1.88 -3.77 10.24
N THR A 22 2.67 -4.69 10.80
CA THR A 22 3.75 -4.35 11.75
C THR A 22 4.81 -3.43 11.11
N SER A 23 5.07 -3.61 9.80
CA SER A 23 6.08 -2.85 9.07
C SER A 23 5.62 -1.46 8.64
N LEU A 24 4.31 -1.26 8.45
CA LEU A 24 3.70 -0.05 7.87
C LEU A 24 2.91 0.78 8.89
N ASP A 25 2.96 0.41 10.18
CA ASP A 25 2.45 1.18 11.32
C ASP A 25 1.03 1.76 11.12
N GLY A 26 0.13 0.96 10.55
CA GLY A 26 -1.27 1.36 10.37
C GLY A 26 -1.56 2.35 9.23
N MET A 27 -0.64 2.53 8.27
CA MET A 27 -0.82 3.47 7.14
C MET A 27 -2.02 3.19 6.20
N PHE A 28 -2.66 2.02 6.28
CA PHE A 28 -3.73 1.62 5.37
C PHE A 28 -5.10 1.79 6.03
N SER A 29 -6.11 2.20 5.26
CA SER A 29 -7.49 2.06 5.73
C SER A 29 -7.87 0.59 5.66
N TYR A 30 -7.94 -0.07 6.82
CA TYR A 30 -8.34 -1.47 6.96
C TYR A 30 -9.86 -1.60 6.81
N TYR A 31 -10.36 -1.52 5.59
CA TYR A 31 -11.65 -2.12 5.28
C TYR A 31 -11.42 -3.65 5.16
N PRO A 32 -12.34 -4.51 5.63
CA PRO A 32 -12.10 -5.94 5.90
C PRO A 32 -11.97 -6.82 4.65
N ASP A 33 -11.20 -6.38 3.67
CA ASP A 33 -11.16 -6.95 2.33
C ASP A 33 -9.75 -7.42 1.95
N ASN A 34 -9.69 -8.18 0.87
CA ASN A 34 -8.45 -8.60 0.22
C ASN A 34 -7.78 -7.45 -0.55
N ILE A 35 -8.22 -6.21 -0.30
CA ILE A 35 -7.72 -4.99 -0.90
C ILE A 35 -7.43 -3.99 0.22
N TRP A 36 -6.18 -3.57 0.35
CA TRP A 36 -5.82 -2.44 1.22
C TRP A 36 -5.42 -1.24 0.36
N ILE A 37 -5.92 -0.06 0.71
CA ILE A 37 -5.64 1.19 0.01
C ILE A 37 -4.96 2.15 0.97
N CYS A 38 -3.88 2.79 0.53
CA CYS A 38 -3.15 3.82 1.27
C CYS A 38 -2.84 5.00 0.36
N GLU A 39 -3.14 6.22 0.82
CA GLU A 39 -2.69 7.44 0.17
C GLU A 39 -1.28 7.77 0.68
N ILE A 40 -0.28 7.76 -0.21
CA ILE A 40 1.14 7.91 0.19
C ILE A 40 1.73 9.29 -0.10
N ARG A 41 1.07 10.11 -0.93
CA ARG A 41 1.44 11.51 -1.17
C ARG A 41 0.27 12.35 -1.69
N ASP A 42 0.19 13.57 -1.17
CA ASP A 42 -0.35 14.75 -1.85
C ASP A 42 0.83 15.56 -2.38
N SER A 43 0.92 15.76 -3.70
CA SER A 43 1.88 16.73 -4.27
C SER A 43 1.31 18.14 -4.12
N TRP A 44 2.19 19.16 -4.10
CA TRP A 44 1.78 20.57 -4.01
C TRP A 44 0.87 21.05 -5.16
N TRP A 45 0.69 20.24 -6.20
CA TRP A 45 -0.19 20.50 -7.33
C TRP A 45 -1.52 19.74 -7.25
N GLY A 46 -1.85 19.12 -6.11
CA GLY A 46 -3.11 18.37 -5.92
C GLY A 46 -3.10 16.95 -6.50
N GLN A 47 -1.93 16.43 -6.90
CA GLN A 47 -1.80 15.04 -7.33
C GLN A 47 -1.82 14.12 -6.12
N LYS A 48 -2.73 13.13 -6.15
CA LYS A 48 -2.81 12.08 -5.14
C LYS A 48 -2.21 10.79 -5.68
N ILE A 49 -1.38 10.13 -4.86
CA ILE A 49 -0.84 8.82 -5.19
C ILE A 49 -1.39 7.80 -4.20
N PHE A 50 -2.03 6.77 -4.73
CA PHE A 50 -2.59 5.65 -3.97
C PHE A 50 -1.79 4.38 -4.22
N LEU A 51 -1.48 3.67 -3.14
CA LEU A 51 -1.04 2.28 -3.19
C LEU A 51 -2.22 1.36 -2.92
N ILE A 52 -2.41 0.39 -3.80
CA ILE A 52 -3.46 -0.63 -3.68
C ILE A 52 -2.79 -1.99 -3.56
N PHE A 53 -2.91 -2.61 -2.40
CA PHE A 53 -2.39 -3.93 -2.08
C PHE A 53 -3.49 -4.96 -2.32
N LYS A 54 -3.19 -6.01 -3.09
CA LYS A 54 -4.13 -7.12 -3.36
C LYS A 54 -3.64 -8.42 -2.76
N PHE A 55 -4.42 -8.96 -1.84
CA PHE A 55 -4.15 -10.19 -1.11
C PHE A 55 -4.89 -11.37 -1.74
N ASP A 56 -4.37 -12.58 -1.55
CA ASP A 56 -5.12 -13.81 -1.82
C ASP A 56 -6.03 -14.21 -0.64
N GLU A 57 -6.73 -15.32 -0.80
CA GLU A 57 -7.60 -15.94 0.23
C GLU A 57 -6.84 -16.40 1.49
N ARG A 58 -5.51 -16.42 1.47
CA ARG A 58 -4.63 -16.78 2.58
C ARG A 58 -3.96 -15.57 3.20
N ASP A 59 -4.46 -14.36 2.89
CA ASP A 59 -3.93 -13.09 3.39
C ASP A 59 -2.48 -12.80 2.95
N ILE A 60 -2.02 -13.39 1.84
CA ILE A 60 -0.68 -13.16 1.27
C ILE A 60 -0.76 -12.09 0.17
N LEU A 61 0.09 -11.06 0.26
CA LEU A 61 0.17 -10.01 -0.75
C LEU A 61 0.66 -10.56 -2.09
N LYS A 62 -0.14 -10.44 -3.15
CA LYS A 62 0.23 -10.89 -4.50
C LYS A 62 0.62 -9.77 -5.45
N ASN A 63 0.00 -8.61 -5.29
CA ASN A 63 0.17 -7.52 -6.24
C ASN A 63 0.04 -6.16 -5.54
N ILE A 64 0.76 -5.18 -6.08
CA ILE A 64 0.72 -3.78 -5.67
C ILE A 64 0.48 -2.95 -6.93
N ILE A 65 -0.59 -2.17 -6.91
CA ILE A 65 -0.92 -1.21 -7.96
C ILE A 65 -0.66 0.19 -7.43
N VAL A 66 -0.09 1.03 -8.29
CA VAL A 66 0.14 2.44 -8.03
C VAL A 66 -0.82 3.23 -8.90
N GLU A 67 -1.74 3.95 -8.27
CA GLU A 67 -2.69 4.82 -8.96
C GLU A 67 -2.32 6.28 -8.72
N ILE A 68 -2.30 7.06 -9.80
CA ILE A 68 -1.99 8.48 -9.78
C ILE A 68 -3.23 9.23 -10.22
N LEU A 69 -3.83 9.96 -9.28
CA LEU A 69 -4.93 10.88 -9.55
C LEU A 69 -4.35 12.26 -9.81
N LEU A 70 -4.51 12.73 -11.04
CA LEU A 70 -4.24 14.11 -11.42
C LEU A 70 -5.45 14.97 -11.03
N PRO A 71 -5.23 16.25 -10.67
CA PRO A 71 -6.31 17.20 -10.37
C PRO A 71 -7.27 17.40 -11.57
#